data_AF-A0A9N8E8J3-F1
#
_entry.id   AF-A0A9N8E8J3-F1
#
_cell.length_a   1.000
_cell.length_b   1.000
_cell.length_c   1.000
_cell.angle_alpha   90.00
_cell.angle_beta   90.00
_cell.angle_gamma   90.00
#
_symmetry.space_group_name_H-M   'P 1'
#
loop_
_entity.id
_entity.type
_entity.pdbx_description
1 polymer ?
#
loop_
_entity_poly.entity_id
_entity_poly.type
_entity_poly.pdbx_seq_one_letter_code
_entity_poly.pdbx_strand_id
1 'polypeptide(L)'
;MNRDIPLDIPTSIESGVPNLSLNFYDAQSSFDFQNAILSLDLEELHLASQVGDCRKITNTQDPEDYKTCFHVYQELWPDDFPAGFEIKGAEPFRELGVMGESSMFIPLFAAEQDPSLVSYVGLRGQENRHKIAETFKRPTRWGQYCREVSPTSCAESDPIAQRAPETVEEENGFFVEGFYNGHFRHTEESNCDKYPTNCTGHFVDYDCNYASFAQPNAHHLDIAFAFEGPEPNGGYALAEAVQIWAAANATKSPVAFMWFAPEPMLESFIGTEAEFTKVLFPTATQDCIDHRIDFRILCDPEATFEEKMGDPRGVCDTYPRALKNAISSGVVDISSSIGKSRAETHGTLIQGQPFASGLVRTWNIFKPTSQNPIPE
;
A
#
# COMPACT_ATOMS: atom_id res chain seq x y z
N MET A 1 -13.96 24.15 31.70
CA MET A 1 -14.47 23.41 30.54
C MET A 1 -13.85 22.02 30.59
N ASN A 2 -14.59 21.04 31.12
CA ASN A 2 -14.23 19.64 30.98
C ASN A 2 -14.55 19.23 29.55
N ARG A 3 -13.54 18.83 28.79
CA ARG A 3 -13.75 18.17 27.51
C ARG A 3 -13.90 16.69 27.82
N ASP A 4 -15.13 16.21 27.77
CA ASP A 4 -15.39 14.78 27.69
C ASP A 4 -14.76 14.28 26.40
N ILE A 5 -13.67 13.53 26.54
CA ILE A 5 -13.02 12.83 25.43
C ILE A 5 -13.88 11.59 25.17
N PRO A 6 -14.50 11.45 23.99
CA PRO A 6 -15.28 10.27 23.67
C PRO A 6 -14.32 9.16 23.25
N LEU A 7 -13.91 8.29 24.19
CA LEU A 7 -13.09 7.14 23.86
C LEU A 7 -13.54 5.90 24.65
N ASP A 8 -14.65 5.30 24.21
CA ASP A 8 -14.85 3.85 24.31
C ASP A 8 -14.08 3.11 23.18
N ILE A 9 -12.93 3.66 22.78
CA ILE A 9 -11.98 3.00 21.90
C ILE A 9 -10.85 2.50 22.82
N PRO A 10 -10.54 1.19 22.87
CA PRO A 10 -9.49 0.67 23.73
C PRO A 10 -8.17 1.43 23.49
N THR A 11 -7.66 2.10 24.52
CA THR A 11 -6.47 2.96 24.47
C THR A 11 -5.16 2.20 24.71
N SER A 12 -5.26 0.88 24.89
CA SER A 12 -4.13 -0.03 25.07
C SER A 12 -4.45 -1.37 24.42
N ILE A 13 -3.46 -1.98 23.79
CA ILE A 13 -3.50 -3.37 23.36
C ILE A 13 -2.71 -4.19 24.39
N GLU A 14 -3.32 -5.25 24.89
CA GLU A 14 -2.65 -6.26 25.70
C GLU A 14 -1.69 -7.02 24.77
N SER A 15 -0.42 -7.15 25.14
CA SER A 15 0.64 -7.62 24.25
C SER A 15 0.93 -9.11 24.38
N GLY A 16 0.30 -9.80 25.32
CA GLY A 16 0.59 -11.18 25.68
C GLY A 16 1.92 -11.42 26.36
N VAL A 17 2.64 -10.33 26.68
CA VAL A 17 3.90 -10.39 27.42
C VAL A 17 3.71 -9.67 28.76
N PRO A 18 3.91 -10.36 29.90
CA PRO A 18 3.87 -9.71 31.20
C PRO A 18 4.82 -8.50 31.22
N ASN A 19 4.30 -7.33 31.58
CA ASN A 19 5.01 -6.04 31.69
C ASN A 19 5.27 -5.26 30.39
N LEU A 20 4.78 -5.71 29.23
CA LEU A 20 4.86 -4.92 27.99
C LEU A 20 3.58 -4.10 27.80
N SER A 21 3.69 -2.79 28.02
CA SER A 21 2.59 -1.82 27.87
C SER A 21 2.57 -1.25 26.45
N LEU A 22 1.61 -1.66 25.62
CA LEU A 22 1.31 -1.03 24.34
C LEU A 22 0.22 0.03 24.54
N ASN A 23 0.64 1.23 24.93
CA ASN A 23 -0.25 2.38 25.11
C ASN A 23 -0.11 3.29 23.90
N PHE A 24 -1.20 3.47 23.13
CA PHE A 24 -1.22 4.32 21.93
C PHE A 24 -0.87 5.79 22.19
N TYR A 25 -0.87 6.22 23.45
CA TYR A 25 -0.53 7.58 23.87
C TYR A 25 0.83 7.69 24.55
N ASP A 26 1.54 6.59 24.74
CA ASP A 26 2.92 6.61 25.20
C ASP A 26 3.86 6.77 24.01
N ALA A 27 4.41 7.98 23.85
CA ALA A 27 5.32 8.30 22.74
C ALA A 27 6.61 7.47 22.72
N GLN A 28 6.93 6.75 23.80
CA GLN A 28 8.06 5.81 23.86
C GLN A 28 7.65 4.35 23.65
N SER A 29 6.36 4.05 23.61
CA SER A 29 5.85 2.72 23.29
C SER A 29 5.87 2.53 21.78
N SER A 30 6.96 1.99 21.24
CA SER A 30 7.02 1.57 19.84
C SER A 30 6.10 0.37 19.65
N PHE A 31 5.02 0.59 18.92
CA PHE A 31 4.08 -0.45 18.56
C PHE A 31 4.74 -1.40 17.54
N ASP A 32 5.32 -2.49 18.05
CA ASP A 32 6.07 -3.44 17.23
C ASP A 32 5.19 -4.64 16.86
N PHE A 33 4.33 -4.44 15.86
CA PHE A 33 3.45 -5.49 15.33
C PHE A 33 4.24 -6.73 14.84
N GLN A 34 5.52 -6.56 14.48
CA GLN A 34 6.35 -7.62 13.92
C GLN A 34 6.85 -8.61 14.98
N ASN A 35 6.95 -8.18 16.25
CA ASN A 35 7.48 -9.01 17.34
C ASN A 35 6.41 -9.76 18.15
N ALA A 36 5.13 -9.49 17.90
CA ALA A 36 4.06 -10.35 18.39
C ALA A 36 4.11 -11.66 17.59
N ILE A 37 4.82 -12.67 18.13
CA ILE A 37 4.72 -14.04 17.64
C ILE A 37 3.29 -14.49 17.93
N LEU A 38 2.43 -14.28 16.96
CA LEU A 38 1.09 -14.83 17.00
C LEU A 38 1.24 -16.33 16.88
N SER A 39 0.85 -17.02 17.95
CA SER A 39 0.52 -18.43 17.86
C SER A 39 -0.45 -18.58 16.68
N LEU A 40 -0.12 -19.44 15.71
CA LEU A 40 -0.99 -19.78 14.58
C LEU A 40 -2.38 -20.26 15.04
N ASP A 41 -2.49 -20.71 16.29
CA ASP A 41 -3.73 -21.19 16.87
C ASP A 41 -4.68 -20.06 17.31
N LEU A 42 -4.22 -18.80 17.32
CA LEU A 42 -5.00 -17.60 17.70
C LEU A 42 -5.86 -17.81 18.98
N GLU A 43 -5.36 -18.62 19.92
CA GLU A 43 -6.09 -19.00 21.14
C GLU A 43 -6.45 -17.77 21.98
N GLU A 44 -5.62 -16.75 21.90
CA GLU A 44 -5.77 -15.46 22.56
C GLU A 44 -6.97 -14.68 22.02
N LEU A 45 -7.19 -14.70 20.70
CA LEU A 45 -8.38 -14.12 20.06
C LEU A 45 -9.63 -14.93 20.39
N HIS A 46 -9.51 -16.26 20.43
CA HIS A 46 -10.61 -17.13 20.84
C HIS A 46 -11.03 -16.84 22.29
N LEU A 47 -10.06 -16.70 23.21
CA LEU A 47 -10.31 -16.34 24.59
C LEU A 47 -10.95 -14.95 24.70
N ALA A 48 -10.43 -13.96 23.97
CA ALA A 48 -11.01 -12.62 23.90
C ALA A 48 -12.48 -12.63 23.44
N SER A 49 -12.80 -13.46 22.45
CA SER A 49 -14.19 -13.63 21.97
C SER A 49 -15.13 -14.23 23.03
N GLN A 50 -14.61 -15.13 23.87
CA GLN A 50 -15.39 -15.77 24.94
C GLN A 50 -15.63 -14.83 26.13
N VAL A 51 -14.61 -14.07 26.55
CA VAL A 51 -14.72 -13.20 27.73
C VAL A 51 -15.30 -11.82 27.43
N GLY A 52 -15.21 -11.38 26.17
CA GLY A 52 -15.68 -10.10 25.65
C GLY A 52 -14.90 -8.87 26.13
N ASP A 53 -14.28 -8.94 27.31
CA ASP A 53 -13.45 -7.88 27.89
C ASP A 53 -12.21 -8.49 28.54
N CYS A 54 -11.07 -8.41 27.85
CA CYS A 54 -9.81 -8.97 28.31
C CYS A 54 -9.31 -8.42 29.65
N ARG A 55 -9.79 -7.26 30.11
CA ARG A 55 -9.46 -6.72 31.45
C ARG A 55 -9.93 -7.62 32.60
N LYS A 56 -10.89 -8.51 32.32
CA LYS A 56 -11.40 -9.49 33.30
C LYS A 56 -10.44 -10.65 33.53
N ILE A 57 -9.52 -10.90 32.59
CA ILE A 57 -8.53 -11.98 32.66
C ILE A 57 -7.22 -11.45 33.23
N THR A 58 -6.81 -10.24 32.84
CA THR A 58 -5.53 -9.64 33.23
C THR A 58 -5.42 -9.22 34.70
N ASN A 59 -6.47 -9.41 35.51
CA ASN A 59 -6.50 -9.04 36.92
C ASN A 59 -5.96 -10.13 37.87
N THR A 60 -5.41 -11.23 37.35
CA THR A 60 -4.76 -12.24 38.18
C THR A 60 -3.38 -11.73 38.59
N GLN A 61 -3.19 -11.45 39.89
CA GLN A 61 -1.87 -11.11 40.44
C GLN A 61 -0.89 -12.29 40.43
N ASP A 62 -1.38 -13.50 40.14
CA ASP A 62 -0.59 -14.71 40.03
C ASP A 62 -0.07 -14.88 38.58
N PRO A 63 1.26 -14.87 38.36
CA PRO A 63 1.86 -15.10 37.06
C PRO A 63 1.53 -16.48 36.46
N GLU A 64 1.27 -17.49 37.29
CA GLU A 64 0.98 -18.86 36.83
C GLU A 64 -0.46 -19.01 36.30
N ASP A 65 -1.37 -18.10 36.67
CA ASP A 65 -2.76 -18.06 36.21
C ASP A 65 -3.02 -17.03 35.10
N TYR A 66 -1.99 -16.28 34.70
CA TYR A 66 -2.11 -15.28 33.65
C TYR A 66 -2.40 -15.94 32.30
N LYS A 67 -3.47 -15.47 31.64
CA LYS A 67 -3.80 -15.87 30.26
C LYS A 67 -3.78 -14.65 29.37
N THR A 68 -3.02 -14.74 28.28
CA THR A 68 -2.98 -13.74 27.23
C THR A 68 -4.36 -13.53 26.61
N CYS A 69 -4.77 -12.28 26.47
CA CYS A 69 -6.07 -11.93 25.91
C CYS A 69 -5.98 -10.56 25.27
N PHE A 70 -6.12 -10.49 23.96
CA PHE A 70 -6.11 -9.23 23.23
C PHE A 70 -7.25 -9.14 22.21
N HIS A 71 -7.70 -7.93 21.97
CA HIS A 71 -8.63 -7.61 20.88
C HIS A 71 -7.84 -6.88 19.79
N VAL A 72 -7.25 -7.62 18.85
CA VAL A 72 -6.77 -7.03 17.60
C VAL A 72 -7.60 -7.56 16.44
N TYR A 73 -7.94 -6.65 15.53
CA TYR A 73 -8.33 -6.99 14.18
C TYR A 73 -7.04 -7.15 13.38
N GLN A 74 -6.63 -8.39 13.18
CA GLN A 74 -5.49 -8.66 12.31
C GLN A 74 -5.97 -8.69 10.87
N GLU A 75 -5.18 -8.08 10.00
CA GLU A 75 -5.28 -8.33 8.58
C GLU A 75 -4.74 -9.74 8.33
N LEU A 76 -5.62 -10.63 7.89
CA LEU A 76 -5.26 -11.98 7.48
C LEU A 76 -5.43 -12.05 5.97
N TRP A 77 -4.36 -12.43 5.27
CA TRP A 77 -4.39 -12.62 3.84
C TRP A 77 -4.71 -14.09 3.54
N PRO A 78 -5.78 -14.40 2.77
CA PRO A 78 -6.13 -15.78 2.46
C PRO A 78 -4.99 -16.56 1.81
N ASP A 79 -4.13 -15.87 1.06
CA ASP A 79 -3.01 -16.45 0.31
C ASP A 79 -1.88 -16.97 1.22
N ASP A 80 -1.84 -16.53 2.49
CA ASP A 80 -0.87 -17.02 3.49
C ASP A 80 -1.26 -18.38 4.06
N PHE A 81 -2.48 -18.85 3.79
CA PHE A 81 -3.02 -20.08 4.35
C PHE A 81 -3.31 -21.12 3.26
N PRO A 82 -3.11 -22.42 3.54
CA PRO A 82 -3.51 -23.48 2.61
C PRO A 82 -4.99 -23.38 2.25
N ALA A 83 -5.33 -23.73 1.01
CA ALA A 83 -6.73 -23.75 0.58
C ALA A 83 -7.59 -24.63 1.51
N GLY A 84 -8.66 -24.04 2.05
CA GLY A 84 -9.55 -24.71 3.00
C GLY A 84 -9.07 -24.68 4.46
N PHE A 85 -8.01 -23.94 4.78
CA PHE A 85 -7.61 -23.67 6.16
C PHE A 85 -8.67 -22.79 6.84
N GLU A 86 -9.33 -23.34 7.85
CA GLU A 86 -10.28 -22.60 8.69
C GLU A 86 -9.57 -22.15 9.95
N ILE A 87 -9.39 -20.84 10.09
CA ILE A 87 -8.79 -20.24 11.27
C ILE A 87 -9.88 -20.19 12.36
N LYS A 88 -9.79 -21.10 13.33
CA LYS A 88 -10.75 -21.14 14.45
C LYS A 88 -10.68 -19.84 15.24
N GLY A 89 -11.83 -19.18 15.41
CA GLY A 89 -11.93 -17.92 16.15
C GLY A 89 -11.65 -16.68 15.30
N ALA A 90 -11.18 -16.82 14.06
CA ALA A 90 -11.20 -15.72 13.11
C ALA A 90 -12.62 -15.51 12.57
N GLU A 91 -12.96 -14.28 12.26
CA GLU A 91 -14.11 -14.04 11.39
C GLU A 91 -13.85 -14.68 10.01
N PRO A 92 -14.88 -15.14 9.30
CA PRO A 92 -14.71 -15.56 7.91
C PRO A 92 -14.01 -14.44 7.14
N PHE A 93 -13.07 -14.80 6.26
CA PHE A 93 -12.42 -13.82 5.39
C PHE A 93 -13.48 -12.94 4.72
N ARG A 94 -13.44 -11.66 5.05
CA ARG A 94 -14.29 -10.63 4.45
C ARG A 94 -13.37 -9.64 3.78
N GLU A 95 -13.78 -9.18 2.61
CA GLU A 95 -13.14 -8.00 2.01
C GLU A 95 -13.36 -6.84 3.01
N LEU A 96 -12.29 -6.25 3.55
CA LEU A 96 -12.32 -5.19 4.58
C LEU A 96 -13.01 -3.89 4.10
N GLY A 97 -13.55 -3.87 2.88
CA GLY A 97 -14.09 -2.68 2.23
C GLY A 97 -13.04 -1.64 1.86
N VAL A 98 -11.78 -1.81 2.30
CA VAL A 98 -10.65 -0.97 1.90
C VAL A 98 -10.30 -1.28 0.45
N MET A 99 -10.24 -0.23 -0.35
CA MET A 99 -10.06 -0.31 -1.80
C MET A 99 -8.57 -0.21 -2.13
N GLY A 100 -7.87 -1.33 -2.07
CA GLY A 100 -6.51 -1.42 -2.61
C GLY A 100 -6.52 -1.54 -4.13
N GLU A 101 -5.80 -0.67 -4.82
CA GLU A 101 -5.48 -0.76 -6.24
C GLU A 101 -3.97 -0.73 -6.42
N SER A 102 -3.40 -1.64 -7.22
CA SER A 102 -1.97 -1.57 -7.56
C SER A 102 -1.79 -1.19 -9.02
N SER A 103 -1.04 -0.14 -9.28
CA SER A 103 -0.84 0.37 -10.63
C SER A 103 0.56 0.90 -10.83
N MET A 104 0.96 1.01 -12.09
CA MET A 104 2.08 1.85 -12.46
C MET A 104 1.68 3.33 -12.27
N PHE A 105 2.59 4.08 -11.65
CA PHE A 105 2.53 5.51 -11.48
C PHE A 105 3.80 6.16 -12.02
N ILE A 106 3.67 7.43 -12.41
CA ILE A 106 4.76 8.34 -12.71
C ILE A 106 4.54 9.66 -11.95
N PRO A 107 5.58 10.44 -11.63
CA PRO A 107 5.40 11.75 -11.02
C PRO A 107 4.62 12.71 -11.94
N LEU A 108 3.78 13.57 -11.36
CA LEU A 108 2.99 14.56 -12.09
C LEU A 108 3.86 15.43 -13.00
N PHE A 109 5.03 15.89 -12.54
CA PHE A 109 5.95 16.66 -13.38
C PHE A 109 6.39 15.91 -14.65
N ALA A 110 6.52 14.58 -14.60
CA ALA A 110 6.87 13.78 -15.77
C ALA A 110 5.68 13.65 -16.73
N ALA A 111 4.47 13.48 -16.19
CA ALA A 111 3.23 13.47 -16.96
C ALA A 111 2.94 14.82 -17.65
N GLU A 112 3.25 15.94 -16.99
CA GLU A 112 3.12 17.28 -17.58
C GLU A 112 4.17 17.54 -18.68
N GLN A 113 5.40 17.03 -18.49
CA GLN A 113 6.46 17.15 -19.47
C GLN A 113 6.18 16.32 -20.74
N ASP A 114 5.68 15.09 -20.57
CA ASP A 114 5.25 14.24 -21.68
C ASP A 114 3.92 13.51 -21.33
N PRO A 115 2.78 14.07 -21.77
CA PRO A 115 1.47 13.47 -21.52
C PRO A 115 1.26 12.11 -22.17
N SER A 116 2.11 11.67 -23.11
CA SER A 116 2.01 10.32 -23.67
C SER A 116 2.38 9.24 -22.65
N LEU A 117 3.12 9.59 -21.59
CA LEU A 117 3.55 8.63 -20.56
C LEU A 117 2.41 8.12 -19.66
N VAL A 118 1.26 8.80 -19.62
CA VAL A 118 0.12 8.43 -18.76
C VAL A 118 -0.74 7.30 -19.34
N SER A 119 -0.35 6.72 -20.48
CA SER A 119 -1.07 5.60 -21.09
C SER A 119 -0.10 4.59 -21.66
N TYR A 120 -0.41 3.29 -21.50
CA TYR A 120 0.36 2.21 -22.12
C TYR A 120 0.53 2.38 -23.64
N VAL A 121 -0.40 3.06 -24.32
CA VAL A 121 -0.31 3.36 -25.76
C VAL A 121 0.88 4.27 -26.08
N GLY A 122 1.19 5.23 -25.21
CA GLY A 122 2.37 6.09 -25.37
C GLY A 122 3.66 5.46 -24.85
N LEU A 123 3.60 4.32 -24.17
CA LEU A 123 4.77 3.60 -23.68
C LEU A 123 5.19 2.45 -24.59
N ARG A 124 4.24 1.82 -25.28
CA ARG A 124 4.46 0.62 -26.09
C ARG A 124 5.10 0.89 -27.44
N GLY A 125 5.69 -0.15 -28.01
CA GLY A 125 6.17 -0.19 -29.38
C GLY A 125 7.60 0.30 -29.53
N GLN A 126 8.24 -0.14 -30.61
CA GLN A 126 9.62 0.20 -30.94
C GLN A 126 9.84 1.70 -31.16
N GLU A 127 8.82 2.43 -31.61
CA GLU A 127 8.85 3.87 -31.78
C GLU A 127 9.00 4.65 -30.46
N ASN A 128 8.55 4.06 -29.33
CA ASN A 128 8.64 4.68 -28.02
C ASN A 128 9.84 4.16 -27.20
N ARG A 129 10.56 3.13 -27.68
CA ARG A 129 11.69 2.51 -26.97
C ARG A 129 12.77 3.50 -26.59
N HIS A 130 13.22 4.34 -27.53
CA HIS A 130 14.20 5.42 -27.28
C HIS A 130 13.72 6.36 -26.17
N LYS A 131 12.46 6.80 -26.25
CA LYS A 131 11.86 7.69 -25.24
C LYS A 131 11.86 7.04 -23.85
N ILE A 132 11.45 5.77 -23.74
CA ILE A 132 11.42 5.05 -22.46
C ILE A 132 12.82 4.95 -21.86
N ALA A 133 13.82 4.57 -22.65
CA ALA A 133 15.21 4.46 -22.22
C ALA A 133 15.83 5.81 -21.81
N GLU A 134 15.45 6.89 -22.50
CA GLU A 134 15.96 8.23 -22.20
C GLU A 134 15.29 8.86 -20.97
N THR A 135 13.99 8.61 -20.79
CA THR A 135 13.16 9.22 -19.74
C THR A 135 13.38 8.53 -18.39
N PHE A 136 13.26 7.20 -18.35
CA PHE A 136 13.27 6.45 -17.10
C PHE A 136 14.67 5.89 -16.83
N LYS A 137 15.47 6.66 -16.11
CA LYS A 137 16.86 6.32 -15.79
C LYS A 137 16.94 5.45 -14.54
N ARG A 138 18.04 4.71 -14.38
CA ARG A 138 18.23 3.82 -13.24
C ARG A 138 18.61 4.62 -11.98
N PRO A 139 17.95 4.39 -10.83
CA PRO A 139 18.35 5.00 -9.56
C PRO A 139 19.71 4.45 -9.10
N THR A 140 20.52 5.31 -8.50
CA THR A 140 21.89 4.99 -8.07
C THR A 140 21.98 5.10 -6.55
N ARG A 141 22.52 4.07 -5.89
CA ARG A 141 22.80 4.10 -4.44
C ARG A 141 23.88 5.13 -4.12
N TRP A 142 23.87 5.71 -2.93
CA TRP A 142 24.81 6.78 -2.55
C TRP A 142 26.27 6.35 -2.67
N GLY A 143 26.64 5.16 -2.17
CA GLY A 143 28.00 4.65 -2.30
C GLY A 143 28.45 4.48 -3.74
N GLN A 144 27.52 4.04 -4.60
CA GLN A 144 27.77 3.89 -6.03
C GLN A 144 27.97 5.26 -6.71
N TYR A 145 27.15 6.26 -6.37
CA TYR A 145 27.33 7.63 -6.85
C TYR A 145 28.72 8.15 -6.50
N CYS A 146 29.17 7.98 -5.25
CA CYS A 146 30.49 8.41 -4.83
C CYS A 146 31.61 7.70 -5.59
N ARG A 147 31.51 6.39 -5.84
CA ARG A 147 32.57 5.65 -6.55
C ARG A 147 32.62 5.92 -8.04
N GLU A 148 31.46 6.06 -8.69
CA GLU A 148 31.36 5.97 -10.15
C GLU A 148 31.01 7.30 -10.82
N VAL A 149 30.44 8.26 -10.08
CA VAL A 149 29.91 9.51 -10.64
C VAL A 149 30.60 10.74 -10.06
N SER A 150 30.79 10.80 -8.74
CA SER A 150 31.40 11.95 -8.08
C SER A 150 32.89 12.08 -8.44
N PRO A 151 33.36 13.23 -8.97
CA PRO A 151 34.77 13.42 -9.32
C PRO A 151 35.72 13.38 -8.11
N THR A 152 35.20 13.67 -6.91
CA THR A 152 35.95 13.74 -5.66
C THR A 152 35.66 12.56 -4.74
N SER A 153 34.93 11.56 -5.24
CA SER A 153 34.39 10.46 -4.41
C SER A 153 33.62 10.94 -3.19
N CYS A 154 32.82 12.00 -3.36
CA CYS A 154 32.08 12.67 -2.29
C CYS A 154 32.94 13.26 -1.16
N ALA A 155 34.24 13.48 -1.40
CA ALA A 155 35.10 14.19 -0.45
C ALA A 155 34.76 15.68 -0.37
N GLU A 156 34.18 16.24 -1.44
CA GLU A 156 33.66 17.61 -1.49
C GLU A 156 32.14 17.57 -1.71
N SER A 157 31.41 18.48 -1.05
CA SER A 157 29.97 18.62 -1.22
C SER A 157 29.63 19.08 -2.66
N ASP A 158 28.60 18.47 -3.23
CA ASP A 158 28.01 18.85 -4.51
C ASP A 158 26.45 18.92 -4.38
N PRO A 159 25.71 19.30 -5.44
CA PRO A 159 24.23 19.39 -5.37
C PRO A 159 23.51 18.07 -5.09
N ILE A 160 24.17 16.92 -5.27
CA ILE A 160 23.61 15.57 -5.11
C ILE A 160 23.98 14.99 -3.75
N ALA A 161 25.25 15.11 -3.33
CA ALA A 161 25.77 14.56 -2.08
C ALA A 161 26.54 15.63 -1.27
N GLN A 162 26.17 15.80 0.00
CA GLN A 162 26.82 16.76 0.90
C GLN A 162 28.12 16.22 1.53
N ARG A 163 28.26 14.89 1.59
CA ARG A 163 29.44 14.17 2.08
C ARG A 163 29.47 12.74 1.53
N ALA A 164 30.49 11.96 1.90
CA ALA A 164 30.48 10.52 1.71
C ALA A 164 29.57 9.83 2.75
N PRO A 165 29.00 8.64 2.44
CA PRO A 165 28.28 7.84 3.41
C PRO A 165 29.22 7.40 4.55
N GLU A 166 28.72 7.45 5.79
CA GLU A 166 29.45 7.08 7.01
C GLU A 166 29.16 5.64 7.45
N THR A 167 28.02 5.10 7.04
CA THR A 167 27.59 3.73 7.36
C THR A 167 27.22 2.94 6.11
N VAL A 168 27.12 1.62 6.24
CA VAL A 168 26.71 0.73 5.15
C VAL A 168 25.25 0.97 4.77
N GLU A 169 24.41 1.32 5.73
CA GLU A 169 23.00 1.67 5.50
C GLU A 169 22.90 2.94 4.64
N GLU A 170 23.68 3.97 4.97
CA GLU A 170 23.78 5.17 4.14
C GLU A 170 24.33 4.86 2.74
N GLU A 171 25.37 4.02 2.66
CA GLU A 171 25.97 3.62 1.39
C GLU A 171 24.94 2.97 0.45
N ASN A 172 24.03 2.19 1.02
CA ASN A 172 22.98 1.48 0.32
C ASN A 172 21.75 2.35 0.02
N GLY A 173 21.63 3.55 0.61
CA GLY A 173 20.49 4.43 0.43
C GLY A 173 20.37 4.99 -0.98
N PHE A 174 19.14 5.08 -1.49
CA PHE A 174 18.81 5.81 -2.72
C PHE A 174 18.49 7.29 -2.46
N PHE A 175 18.13 7.61 -1.21
CA PHE A 175 17.87 8.96 -0.72
C PHE A 175 18.16 9.01 0.78
N VAL A 176 18.89 10.03 1.22
CA VAL A 176 19.15 10.30 2.64
C VAL A 176 18.94 11.79 2.86
N GLU A 177 17.89 12.14 3.60
CA GLU A 177 17.47 13.53 3.78
C GLU A 177 18.63 14.40 4.28
N GLY A 178 18.88 15.51 3.58
CA GLY A 178 19.95 16.47 3.90
C GLY A 178 21.36 16.04 3.51
N PHE A 179 21.60 14.78 3.12
CA PHE A 179 22.94 14.30 2.78
C PHE A 179 23.07 13.76 1.35
N TYR A 180 22.06 13.07 0.83
CA TYR A 180 22.04 12.51 -0.52
C TYR A 180 20.66 12.65 -1.14
N ASN A 181 20.54 13.52 -2.15
CA ASN A 181 19.29 13.81 -2.84
C ASN A 181 18.87 12.72 -3.85
N GLY A 182 19.73 11.71 -4.07
CA GLY A 182 19.54 10.69 -5.08
C GLY A 182 20.13 11.06 -6.44
N HIS A 183 20.36 10.05 -7.27
CA HIS A 183 20.90 10.23 -8.62
C HIS A 183 20.34 9.18 -9.57
N PHE A 184 19.97 9.60 -10.78
CA PHE A 184 19.43 8.75 -11.81
C PHE A 184 20.30 8.84 -13.06
N ARG A 185 20.78 7.70 -13.55
CA ARG A 185 21.74 7.65 -14.66
C ARG A 185 21.33 6.68 -15.75
N HIS A 186 21.84 6.96 -16.95
CA HIS A 186 21.81 6.00 -18.05
C HIS A 186 22.73 4.82 -17.71
N THR A 187 22.27 3.63 -18.02
CA THR A 187 23.07 2.40 -18.00
C THR A 187 23.44 1.99 -19.43
N GLU A 188 24.24 0.93 -19.56
CA GLU A 188 24.55 0.36 -20.86
C GLU A 188 23.28 -0.14 -21.58
N GLU A 189 22.33 -0.69 -20.84
CA GLU A 189 21.02 -1.16 -21.32
C GLU A 189 20.15 0.00 -21.82
N SER A 190 20.29 1.21 -21.28
CA SER A 190 19.57 2.38 -21.79
C SER A 190 20.20 3.01 -23.05
N ASN A 191 21.35 2.51 -23.51
CA ASN A 191 22.05 3.06 -24.67
C ASN A 191 21.44 2.55 -25.99
N CYS A 192 20.47 3.30 -26.51
CA CYS A 192 19.79 2.97 -27.75
C CYS A 192 20.61 3.21 -29.03
N ASP A 193 21.70 3.98 -28.98
CA ASP A 193 22.62 4.07 -30.13
C ASP A 193 23.39 2.76 -30.33
N LYS A 194 23.76 2.13 -29.20
CA LYS A 194 24.44 0.83 -29.18
C LYS A 194 23.46 -0.33 -29.36
N TYR A 195 22.27 -0.25 -28.75
CA TYR A 195 21.25 -1.30 -28.73
C TYR A 195 19.89 -0.79 -29.23
N PRO A 196 19.77 -0.40 -30.52
CA PRO A 196 18.57 0.29 -31.02
C PRO A 196 17.27 -0.53 -30.90
N THR A 197 17.36 -1.85 -30.89
CA THR A 197 16.20 -2.75 -30.78
C THR A 197 15.99 -3.30 -29.38
N ASN A 198 16.93 -3.09 -28.45
CA ASN A 198 16.91 -3.75 -27.14
C ASN A 198 17.21 -2.80 -25.97
N CYS A 199 17.36 -1.51 -26.22
CA CYS A 199 17.54 -0.58 -25.12
C CYS A 199 16.26 -0.45 -24.29
N THR A 200 16.41 -0.17 -23.00
CA THR A 200 15.31 -0.15 -22.03
C THR A 200 15.43 1.01 -21.06
N GLY A 201 14.29 1.52 -20.61
CA GLY A 201 14.20 2.36 -19.42
C GLY A 201 14.10 1.50 -18.16
N HIS A 202 14.36 2.10 -17.01
CA HIS A 202 14.29 1.43 -15.73
C HIS A 202 12.89 1.51 -15.12
N PHE A 203 12.42 0.40 -14.57
CA PHE A 203 11.16 0.32 -13.84
C PHE A 203 11.41 -0.10 -12.39
N VAL A 204 10.78 0.60 -11.46
CA VAL A 204 10.87 0.32 -10.03
C VAL A 204 9.65 -0.51 -9.63
N ASP A 205 9.88 -1.80 -9.43
CA ASP A 205 8.85 -2.75 -9.01
C ASP A 205 9.01 -3.12 -7.53
N TYR A 206 8.00 -3.77 -6.96
CA TYR A 206 8.05 -4.32 -5.62
C TYR A 206 8.91 -5.58 -5.52
N ASP A 207 9.38 -5.87 -4.31
CA ASP A 207 9.92 -7.18 -3.97
C ASP A 207 8.89 -8.32 -4.10
N CYS A 208 9.33 -9.52 -3.79
CA CYS A 208 8.51 -10.73 -3.88
C CYS A 208 7.42 -10.88 -2.81
N ASN A 209 7.33 -9.94 -1.86
CA ASN A 209 6.29 -9.95 -0.83
C ASN A 209 5.00 -9.30 -1.31
N TYR A 210 5.00 -8.64 -2.48
CA TYR A 210 3.84 -7.99 -3.05
C TYR A 210 3.53 -8.51 -4.46
N ALA A 211 2.24 -8.63 -4.76
CA ALA A 211 1.80 -9.00 -6.09
C ALA A 211 2.01 -7.84 -7.07
N SER A 212 2.88 -8.04 -8.06
CA SER A 212 3.05 -7.14 -9.19
C SER A 212 2.83 -7.88 -10.51
N PHE A 213 2.23 -7.20 -11.48
CA PHE A 213 2.07 -7.68 -12.85
C PHE A 213 2.83 -6.80 -13.86
N ALA A 214 3.75 -5.96 -13.39
CA ALA A 214 4.46 -5.01 -14.22
C ALA A 214 5.28 -5.69 -15.34
N GLN A 215 5.97 -6.79 -15.01
CA GLN A 215 6.78 -7.55 -15.97
C GLN A 215 5.96 -8.17 -17.12
N PRO A 216 4.94 -9.02 -16.84
CA PRO A 216 4.03 -9.51 -17.88
C PRO A 216 3.42 -8.38 -18.72
N ASN A 217 2.99 -7.31 -18.06
CA ASN A 217 2.37 -6.17 -18.74
C ASN A 217 3.37 -5.48 -19.68
N ALA A 218 4.60 -5.23 -19.23
CA ALA A 218 5.62 -4.60 -20.04
C ALA A 218 6.02 -5.50 -21.23
N HIS A 219 6.20 -6.81 -20.99
CA HIS A 219 6.57 -7.77 -22.02
C HIS A 219 5.52 -7.87 -23.14
N HIS A 220 4.27 -8.18 -22.79
CA HIS A 220 3.22 -8.44 -23.78
C HIS A 220 2.67 -7.17 -24.44
N LEU A 221 2.89 -6.00 -23.82
CA LEU A 221 2.57 -4.71 -24.45
C LEU A 221 3.75 -4.12 -25.21
N ASP A 222 4.90 -4.79 -25.33
CA ASP A 222 6.12 -4.24 -25.95
C ASP A 222 6.51 -2.87 -25.36
N ILE A 223 6.46 -2.76 -24.03
CA ILE A 223 6.96 -1.59 -23.30
C ILE A 223 8.39 -1.89 -22.88
N ALA A 224 9.33 -1.03 -23.30
CA ALA A 224 10.76 -1.24 -23.15
C ALA A 224 11.29 -0.94 -21.73
N PHE A 225 10.73 -1.59 -20.71
CA PHE A 225 11.22 -1.51 -19.33
C PHE A 225 12.16 -2.66 -18.97
N ALA A 226 13.14 -2.36 -18.12
CA ALA A 226 13.98 -3.32 -17.44
C ALA A 226 13.72 -3.29 -15.93
N PHE A 227 13.82 -4.47 -15.32
CA PHE A 227 13.56 -4.75 -13.91
C PHE A 227 14.87 -5.23 -13.28
N GLU A 228 15.61 -4.30 -12.66
CA GLU A 228 17.01 -4.51 -12.25
C GLU A 228 17.26 -4.19 -10.76
N GLY A 229 16.21 -4.26 -9.95
CA GLY A 229 16.31 -4.21 -8.50
C GLY A 229 17.00 -5.46 -7.93
N PRO A 230 17.41 -5.42 -6.66
CA PRO A 230 18.19 -6.48 -6.02
C PRO A 230 17.42 -7.78 -5.78
N GLU A 231 16.09 -7.75 -5.84
CA GLU A 231 15.22 -8.88 -5.54
C GLU A 231 15.18 -9.92 -6.68
N PRO A 232 14.79 -11.18 -6.43
CA PRO A 232 14.74 -12.23 -7.46
C PRO A 232 13.84 -11.90 -8.66
N ASN A 233 12.81 -11.09 -8.45
CA ASN A 233 11.94 -10.59 -9.50
C ASN A 233 12.47 -9.28 -10.14
N GLY A 234 13.65 -8.78 -9.79
CA GLY A 234 14.16 -7.50 -10.26
C GLY A 234 13.46 -6.28 -9.64
N GLY A 235 12.73 -6.47 -8.53
CA GLY A 235 12.11 -5.42 -7.75
C GLY A 235 12.98 -4.88 -6.60
N TYR A 236 12.41 -3.98 -5.82
CA TYR A 236 13.04 -3.30 -4.69
C TYR A 236 12.27 -3.56 -3.40
N ALA A 237 13.00 -3.68 -2.29
CA ALA A 237 12.39 -3.67 -0.98
C ALA A 237 11.58 -2.38 -0.78
N LEU A 238 10.47 -2.44 -0.05
CA LEU A 238 9.53 -1.32 0.10
C LEU A 238 10.23 -0.02 0.55
N ALA A 239 11.13 -0.10 1.54
CA ALA A 239 11.87 1.05 2.04
C ALA A 239 12.79 1.68 0.97
N GLU A 240 13.37 0.87 0.08
CA GLU A 240 14.20 1.34 -1.04
C GLU A 240 13.33 2.02 -2.11
N ALA A 241 12.17 1.43 -2.44
CA ALA A 241 11.21 2.00 -3.37
C ALA A 241 10.73 3.40 -2.93
N VAL A 242 10.41 3.58 -1.64
CA VAL A 242 10.08 4.89 -1.04
C VAL A 242 11.24 5.88 -1.20
N GLN A 243 12.47 5.46 -0.92
CA GLN A 243 13.65 6.31 -1.11
C GLN A 243 13.85 6.70 -2.58
N ILE A 244 13.61 5.79 -3.53
CA ILE A 244 13.70 6.08 -4.96
C ILE A 244 12.67 7.13 -5.37
N TRP A 245 11.43 7.05 -4.88
CA TRP A 245 10.43 8.08 -5.17
C TRP A 245 10.79 9.44 -4.54
N ALA A 246 11.30 9.44 -3.31
CA ALA A 246 11.80 10.66 -2.66
C ALA A 246 12.96 11.31 -3.45
N ALA A 247 13.92 10.49 -3.91
CA ALA A 247 15.00 10.93 -4.79
C ALA A 247 14.49 11.51 -6.12
N ALA A 248 13.48 10.86 -6.72
CA ALA A 248 12.85 11.32 -7.95
C ALA A 248 12.23 12.71 -7.78
N ASN A 249 11.51 12.93 -6.67
CA ASN A 249 10.95 14.24 -6.34
C ASN A 249 12.05 15.28 -6.09
N ALA A 250 13.09 14.95 -5.31
CA ALA A 250 14.17 15.88 -4.97
C ALA A 250 14.97 16.34 -6.19
N THR A 251 15.17 15.44 -7.16
CA THR A 251 15.98 15.71 -8.38
C THR A 251 15.14 16.04 -9.61
N LYS A 252 13.81 15.97 -9.52
CA LYS A 252 12.87 16.06 -10.66
C LYS A 252 13.21 15.06 -11.78
N SER A 253 13.61 13.85 -11.38
CA SER A 253 13.91 12.76 -12.32
C SER A 253 12.67 11.90 -12.54
N PRO A 254 12.21 11.69 -13.78
CA PRO A 254 11.09 10.78 -14.05
C PRO A 254 11.40 9.36 -13.59
N VAL A 255 10.46 8.75 -12.88
CA VAL A 255 10.48 7.34 -12.50
C VAL A 255 9.18 6.67 -12.91
N ALA A 256 9.28 5.43 -13.36
CA ALA A 256 8.15 4.53 -13.56
C ALA A 256 8.14 3.55 -12.41
N PHE A 257 7.02 3.48 -11.70
CA PHE A 257 6.97 2.91 -10.36
C PHE A 257 5.68 2.13 -10.17
N MET A 258 5.75 0.85 -9.82
CA MET A 258 4.57 0.12 -9.37
C MET A 258 4.27 0.54 -7.92
N TRP A 259 3.06 1.02 -7.64
CA TRP A 259 2.62 1.26 -6.26
C TRP A 259 1.21 0.75 -5.97
N PHE A 260 0.75 0.81 -4.71
CA PHE A 260 -0.61 0.52 -4.27
C PHE A 260 -1.26 1.75 -3.62
N ALA A 261 -2.53 1.97 -3.91
CA ALA A 261 -3.34 3.05 -3.37
C ALA A 261 -4.59 2.47 -2.68
N PRO A 262 -5.07 3.07 -1.58
CA PRO A 262 -4.49 4.19 -0.84
C PRO A 262 -3.31 3.74 0.04
N GLU A 263 -2.29 4.60 0.19
CA GLU A 263 -1.15 4.37 1.08
C GLU A 263 -0.58 5.75 1.54
N PRO A 264 -0.11 5.87 2.80
CA PRO A 264 0.41 7.14 3.35
C PRO A 264 1.45 7.87 2.50
N MET A 265 2.34 7.18 1.79
CA MET A 265 3.29 7.83 0.89
C MET A 265 2.56 8.60 -0.20
N LEU A 266 1.55 8.02 -0.88
CA LEU A 266 0.78 8.75 -1.90
C LEU A 266 0.17 10.02 -1.34
N GLU A 267 -0.44 9.92 -0.16
CA GLU A 267 -1.09 11.05 0.51
C GLU A 267 -0.12 12.20 0.78
N SER A 268 1.15 11.89 1.09
CA SER A 268 2.19 12.89 1.33
C SER A 268 2.57 13.71 0.09
N PHE A 269 2.25 13.22 -1.12
CA PHE A 269 2.55 13.89 -2.39
C PHE A 269 1.33 14.54 -3.06
N ILE A 270 0.12 14.39 -2.51
CA ILE A 270 -1.10 15.02 -3.06
C ILE A 270 -0.93 16.55 -3.07
N GLY A 271 -1.20 17.17 -4.22
CA GLY A 271 -1.06 18.62 -4.42
C GLY A 271 0.38 19.10 -4.62
N THR A 272 1.34 18.19 -4.73
CA THR A 272 2.74 18.51 -5.08
C THR A 272 3.03 18.20 -6.55
N GLU A 273 4.13 18.71 -7.09
CA GLU A 273 4.58 18.37 -8.46
C GLU A 273 4.97 16.88 -8.62
N ALA A 274 5.20 16.16 -7.52
CA ALA A 274 5.50 14.73 -7.53
C ALA A 274 4.29 13.87 -7.14
N GLU A 275 3.07 14.43 -7.26
CA GLU A 275 1.84 13.67 -7.11
C GLU A 275 1.84 12.45 -8.04
N PHE A 276 1.33 11.32 -7.54
CA PHE A 276 1.29 10.06 -8.27
C PHE A 276 0.27 10.14 -9.40
N THR A 277 0.76 10.16 -10.64
CA THR A 277 -0.09 10.09 -11.83
C THR A 277 -0.17 8.66 -12.33
N LYS A 278 -1.38 8.09 -12.29
CA LYS A 278 -1.62 6.71 -12.75
C LYS A 278 -1.37 6.59 -14.25
N VAL A 279 -0.61 5.57 -14.65
CA VAL A 279 -0.52 5.15 -16.06
C VAL A 279 -1.69 4.22 -16.38
N LEU A 280 -2.47 4.58 -17.40
CA LEU A 280 -3.64 3.80 -17.82
C LEU A 280 -3.20 2.58 -18.62
N PHE A 281 -3.59 1.39 -18.15
CA PHE A 281 -3.44 0.10 -18.86
C PHE A 281 -4.78 -0.33 -19.48
N PRO A 282 -4.82 -1.39 -20.31
CA PRO A 282 -6.08 -1.95 -20.79
C PRO A 282 -7.02 -2.25 -19.62
N THR A 283 -8.30 -1.89 -19.72
CA THR A 283 -9.25 -2.11 -18.62
C THR A 283 -9.33 -3.59 -18.23
N ALA A 284 -9.34 -3.86 -16.93
CA ALA A 284 -9.53 -5.21 -16.40
C ALA A 284 -10.87 -5.81 -16.85
N THR A 285 -10.81 -6.87 -17.65
CA THR A 285 -11.96 -7.73 -17.97
C THR A 285 -11.89 -9.01 -17.16
N GLN A 286 -13.01 -9.74 -17.03
CA GLN A 286 -12.98 -11.05 -16.38
C GLN A 286 -12.03 -12.02 -17.10
N ASP A 287 -12.02 -12.01 -18.45
CA ASP A 287 -11.10 -12.82 -19.24
C ASP A 287 -9.64 -12.49 -18.92
N CYS A 288 -9.30 -11.21 -18.73
CA CYS A 288 -7.96 -10.86 -18.29
C CYS A 288 -7.64 -11.40 -16.90
N ILE A 289 -8.55 -11.23 -15.94
CA ILE A 289 -8.32 -11.70 -14.56
C ILE A 289 -8.12 -13.22 -14.53
N ASP A 290 -8.91 -13.96 -15.31
CA ASP A 290 -8.84 -15.43 -15.39
C ASP A 290 -7.54 -15.93 -16.04
N HIS A 291 -6.88 -15.09 -16.85
CA HIS A 291 -5.61 -15.39 -17.52
C HIS A 291 -4.40 -14.69 -16.88
N ARG A 292 -4.58 -13.99 -15.76
CA ARG A 292 -3.45 -13.45 -15.00
C ARG A 292 -2.59 -14.58 -14.45
N ILE A 293 -1.29 -14.37 -14.51
CA ILE A 293 -0.32 -15.22 -13.86
C ILE A 293 -0.51 -15.19 -12.34
N ASP A 294 -0.26 -16.31 -11.67
CA ASP A 294 -0.07 -16.32 -10.22
C ASP A 294 1.24 -15.57 -9.88
N PHE A 295 1.15 -14.49 -9.11
CA PHE A 295 2.30 -13.64 -8.80
C PHE A 295 3.44 -14.41 -8.12
N ARG A 296 3.15 -15.53 -7.44
CA ARG A 296 4.16 -16.39 -6.81
C ARG A 296 5.13 -17.00 -7.82
N ILE A 297 4.67 -17.21 -9.06
CA ILE A 297 5.51 -17.74 -10.15
C ILE A 297 6.60 -16.73 -10.54
N LEU A 298 6.35 -15.42 -10.43
CA LEU A 298 7.35 -14.38 -10.75
C LEU A 298 8.59 -14.48 -9.86
N CYS A 299 8.37 -14.91 -8.62
CA CYS A 299 9.37 -15.02 -7.57
C CYS A 299 9.93 -16.43 -7.41
N ASP A 300 9.40 -17.41 -8.15
CA ASP A 300 9.95 -18.76 -8.18
C ASP A 300 11.29 -18.73 -8.94
N PRO A 301 12.43 -19.11 -8.31
CA PRO A 301 13.72 -19.17 -9.00
C PRO A 301 13.78 -20.27 -10.07
N GLU A 302 12.90 -21.28 -10.00
CA GLU A 302 12.86 -22.40 -10.93
C GLU A 302 11.90 -22.16 -12.11
N ALA A 303 11.03 -21.15 -12.01
CA ALA A 303 10.10 -20.81 -13.09
C ALA A 303 10.85 -20.27 -14.31
N THR A 304 10.48 -20.79 -15.48
CA THR A 304 10.99 -20.33 -16.78
C THR A 304 10.54 -18.91 -17.10
N PHE A 305 11.24 -18.26 -18.03
CA PHE A 305 10.86 -16.92 -18.48
C PHE A 305 9.42 -16.89 -19.02
N GLU A 306 9.04 -17.88 -19.82
CA GLU A 306 7.70 -18.00 -20.40
C GLU A 306 6.63 -18.20 -19.32
N GLU A 307 6.91 -19.02 -18.30
CA GLU A 307 6.01 -19.18 -17.15
C GLU A 307 5.82 -17.86 -16.41
N LYS A 308 6.89 -17.09 -16.19
CA LYS A 308 6.85 -15.76 -15.55
C LYS A 308 6.11 -14.71 -16.35
N MET A 309 6.16 -14.75 -17.69
CA MET A 309 5.42 -13.79 -18.51
C MET A 309 3.93 -14.18 -18.66
N GLY A 310 3.59 -15.47 -18.53
CA GLY A 310 2.21 -15.94 -18.58
C GLY A 310 1.50 -15.67 -19.91
N ASP A 311 0.17 -15.63 -19.87
CA ASP A 311 -0.68 -15.45 -21.06
C ASP A 311 -0.84 -13.96 -21.41
N PRO A 312 -0.68 -13.54 -22.69
CA PRO A 312 -0.92 -12.15 -23.10
C PRO A 312 -2.35 -11.66 -22.83
N ARG A 313 -3.32 -12.56 -22.67
CA ARG A 313 -4.70 -12.21 -22.28
C ARG A 313 -4.77 -11.68 -20.85
N GLY A 314 -3.84 -12.07 -19.99
CA GLY A 314 -3.72 -11.62 -18.59
C GLY A 314 -3.27 -10.18 -18.40
N VAL A 315 -3.08 -9.44 -19.50
CA VAL A 315 -2.47 -8.11 -19.51
C VAL A 315 -3.52 -7.03 -19.45
N CYS A 316 -3.73 -6.49 -18.26
CA CYS A 316 -4.66 -5.40 -18.00
C CYS A 316 -4.30 -4.66 -16.71
N ASP A 317 -4.88 -3.48 -16.57
CA ASP A 317 -4.93 -2.69 -15.34
C ASP A 317 -5.55 -3.51 -14.20
N THR A 318 -5.29 -3.18 -12.95
CA THR A 318 -5.98 -3.83 -11.83
C THR A 318 -7.48 -3.55 -11.88
N TYR A 319 -8.29 -4.59 -11.62
CA TYR A 319 -9.72 -4.40 -11.52
C TYR A 319 -10.02 -3.50 -10.32
N PRO A 320 -10.71 -2.35 -10.50
CA PRO A 320 -11.15 -1.57 -9.37
C PRO A 320 -12.17 -2.42 -8.60
N ARG A 321 -11.71 -3.07 -7.53
CA ARG A 321 -12.57 -3.87 -6.63
C ARG A 321 -13.72 -3.02 -6.08
N ALA A 322 -13.64 -1.70 -6.18
CA ALA A 322 -14.65 -0.72 -5.80
C ALA A 322 -16.09 -1.07 -6.21
N LEU A 323 -16.38 -1.45 -7.47
CA LEU A 323 -17.76 -1.78 -7.85
C LEU A 323 -18.23 -3.09 -7.22
N LYS A 324 -17.35 -4.09 -7.17
CA LYS A 324 -17.63 -5.37 -6.54
C LYS A 324 -17.84 -5.21 -5.03
N ASN A 325 -17.02 -4.38 -4.38
CA ASN A 325 -17.06 -4.09 -2.95
C ASN A 325 -18.25 -3.22 -2.57
N ALA A 326 -18.57 -2.19 -3.37
CA ALA A 326 -19.75 -1.34 -3.14
C ALA A 326 -21.05 -2.14 -3.29
N ILE A 327 -21.11 -3.04 -4.28
CA ILE A 327 -22.25 -3.96 -4.45
C ILE A 327 -22.27 -5.01 -3.34
N SER A 328 -21.13 -5.59 -2.94
CA SER A 328 -21.08 -6.65 -1.91
C SER A 328 -21.47 -6.11 -0.53
N SER A 329 -20.90 -4.98 -0.10
CA SER A 329 -21.26 -4.33 1.16
C SER A 329 -22.72 -3.90 1.19
N GLY A 330 -23.22 -3.28 0.10
CA GLY A 330 -24.62 -2.89 0.00
C GLY A 330 -25.59 -4.08 0.07
N VAL A 331 -25.27 -5.20 -0.59
CA VAL A 331 -26.10 -6.42 -0.56
C VAL A 331 -26.05 -7.09 0.81
N VAL A 332 -24.90 -7.13 1.48
CA VAL A 332 -24.77 -7.70 2.82
C VAL A 332 -25.49 -6.86 3.88
N ASP A 333 -25.42 -5.53 3.79
CA ASP A 333 -26.16 -4.63 4.69
C ASP A 333 -27.67 -4.78 4.52
N ILE A 334 -28.16 -4.93 3.28
CA ILE A 334 -29.56 -5.23 3.01
C ILE A 334 -29.94 -6.62 3.57
N SER A 335 -29.10 -7.63 3.34
CA SER A 335 -29.35 -9.01 3.78
C SER A 335 -29.41 -9.14 5.31
N SER A 336 -28.49 -8.48 6.01
CA SER A 336 -28.43 -8.45 7.47
C SER A 336 -29.60 -7.64 8.07
N SER A 337 -30.02 -6.56 7.40
CA SER A 337 -31.20 -5.77 7.79
C SER A 337 -32.50 -6.57 7.65
N ILE A 338 -32.65 -7.36 6.58
CA ILE A 338 -33.81 -8.26 6.39
C ILE A 338 -33.82 -9.36 7.46
N GLY A 339 -32.66 -9.91 7.83
CA GLY A 339 -32.53 -10.89 8.91
C GLY A 339 -32.98 -10.35 10.26
N LYS A 340 -32.57 -9.13 10.62
CA LYS A 340 -32.98 -8.46 11.87
C LYS A 340 -34.47 -8.13 11.91
N SER A 341 -35.04 -7.64 10.81
CA SER A 341 -36.48 -7.34 10.73
C SER A 341 -37.35 -8.59 10.93
N ARG A 342 -36.88 -9.76 10.49
CA ARG A 342 -37.59 -11.04 10.69
C ARG A 342 -37.51 -11.57 12.12
N ALA A 343 -36.42 -11.29 12.84
CA ALA A 343 -36.26 -11.64 14.25
C ALA A 343 -37.17 -10.79 15.16
N GLU A 344 -37.34 -9.51 14.84
CA GLU A 344 -38.22 -8.60 15.61
C GLU A 344 -39.71 -8.88 15.35
N THR A 345 -40.07 -9.32 14.15
CA THR A 345 -41.48 -9.65 13.81
C THR A 345 -41.98 -10.92 14.54
N HIS A 346 -41.09 -11.79 14.99
CA HIS A 346 -41.46 -12.98 15.79
C HIS A 346 -41.43 -12.75 17.32
N GLY A 347 -40.96 -11.60 17.79
CA GLY A 347 -40.92 -11.26 19.23
C GLY A 347 -42.12 -10.48 19.76
N THR A 348 -43.04 -10.02 18.88
CA THR A 348 -44.10 -9.07 19.27
C THR A 348 -45.49 -9.61 18.92
N LEU A 349 -45.86 -10.74 19.51
CA LEU A 349 -47.26 -11.10 19.71
C LEU A 349 -47.46 -11.34 21.20
N ILE A 350 -48.40 -10.60 21.80
CA ILE A 350 -48.81 -10.62 23.22
C ILE A 350 -48.10 -9.57 24.09
N GLN A 351 -48.54 -8.30 24.00
CA GLN A 351 -49.27 -7.62 25.09
C GLN A 351 -49.74 -6.22 24.66
N GLY A 352 -50.97 -5.88 25.09
CA GLY A 352 -51.76 -4.77 24.58
C GLY A 352 -51.29 -3.38 25.01
N GLN A 353 -51.60 -2.41 24.14
CA GLN A 353 -51.63 -0.98 24.47
C GLN A 353 -52.79 -0.66 25.46
N PRO A 354 -52.73 0.51 26.13
CA PRO A 354 -53.41 1.66 25.53
C PRO A 354 -52.64 3.00 25.58
N PHE A 355 -52.88 3.78 24.52
CA PHE A 355 -52.88 5.23 24.34
C PHE A 355 -52.45 6.16 25.50
N ALA A 356 -51.55 7.10 25.17
CA ALA A 356 -51.68 8.50 25.57
C ALA A 356 -50.94 9.45 24.61
N SER A 357 -51.60 10.58 24.36
CA SER A 357 -51.28 11.72 23.48
C SER A 357 -50.18 12.64 24.01
N GLY A 358 -49.48 13.36 23.12
CA GLY A 358 -49.11 14.75 23.40
C GLY A 358 -47.81 15.30 22.80
N LEU A 359 -47.98 16.42 22.08
CA LEU A 359 -47.08 17.59 21.98
C LEU A 359 -45.94 17.65 20.96
N VAL A 360 -46.28 18.41 19.91
CA VAL A 360 -45.48 19.26 19.02
C VAL A 360 -44.40 20.07 19.74
N ARG A 361 -43.16 20.06 19.22
CA ARG A 361 -42.24 21.22 19.25
C ARG A 361 -41.40 21.29 17.97
N THR A 362 -41.61 22.38 17.23
CA THR A 362 -40.75 22.91 16.17
C THR A 362 -39.49 23.55 16.75
N TRP A 363 -38.35 23.39 16.08
CA TRP A 363 -37.14 24.18 16.30
C TRP A 363 -36.67 24.85 15.01
N ASN A 364 -36.36 26.14 15.13
CA ASN A 364 -35.97 27.05 14.07
C ASN A 364 -34.50 26.87 13.66
N ILE A 365 -34.27 27.01 12.36
CA ILE A 365 -32.98 27.08 11.68
C ILE A 365 -32.42 28.50 11.87
N PHE A 366 -31.19 28.63 12.40
CA PHE A 366 -30.40 29.86 12.32
C PHE A 366 -29.25 29.67 11.33
N LYS A 367 -29.21 30.52 10.29
CA LYS A 367 -28.04 30.75 9.42
C LYS A 367 -27.06 31.70 10.12
N PRO A 368 -25.74 31.57 9.90
CA PRO A 368 -24.84 32.71 9.97
C PRO A 368 -24.63 33.34 8.59
N THR A 369 -24.83 34.64 8.55
CA THR A 369 -24.57 35.57 7.45
C THR A 369 -23.07 35.81 7.25
N SER A 370 -22.69 35.91 5.99
CA SER A 370 -21.43 36.45 5.46
C SER A 370 -21.27 37.94 5.76
N GLN A 371 -20.08 38.37 6.22
CA GLN A 371 -19.55 39.72 5.97
C GLN A 371 -18.01 39.69 5.93
N ASN A 372 -17.44 39.84 4.74
CA ASN A 372 -16.24 40.63 4.46
C ASN A 372 -16.71 42.07 4.12
N PRO A 373 -15.89 43.16 4.02
CA PRO A 373 -14.41 43.20 3.87
C PRO A 373 -13.62 44.29 4.68
N ILE A 374 -12.28 44.12 4.78
CA ILE A 374 -11.10 45.01 4.44
C ILE A 374 -11.10 46.51 4.89
N PRO A 375 -9.98 47.29 5.02
CA PRO A 375 -8.53 47.04 5.29
C PRO A 375 -7.95 47.87 6.48
N GLU A 376 -6.72 47.55 6.90
CA GLU A 376 -5.57 48.49 6.91
C GLU A 376 -4.25 47.71 6.81
#